data_AF-A0A842WU65-F1
#
_entry.id   AF-A0A842WU65-F1
#
_cell.length_a   1.000
_cell.length_b   1.000
_cell.length_c   1.000
_cell.angle_alpha   90.00
_cell.angle_beta   90.00
_cell.angle_gamma   90.00
#
_symmetry.space_group_name_H-M   'P 1'
#
loop_
_entity.id
_entity.type
_entity.pdbx_description
1 polymer ?
#
loop_
_entity_poly.entity_id
_entity_poly.type
_entity_poly.pdbx_seq_one_letter_code
_entity_poly.pdbx_strand_id
1 'polypeptide(L)'
;MPVTVIQMPNLENVSKEYLSCSEYIEQMKPMDKGSYRRQKQNYRLKEEIVNLLKEFEDEYVIVAVFADWCGDARRAIPVLALLEEKTNFEIRAFGGMTKPPRGAGGFWAVPPSPVEVDTFEITSSPTILIFEKETQEEIGRIKTRPKMTPTLEEEILMIINDYSSD
;
A
#
# COMPACT_ATOMS: atom_id res chain seq x y z
N MET A 1 -26.67 -5.79 -27.43
CA MET A 1 -25.86 -4.92 -26.56
C MET A 1 -24.65 -5.74 -26.14
N PRO A 2 -23.42 -5.40 -26.53
CA PRO A 2 -22.26 -6.07 -25.95
C PRO A 2 -22.23 -5.73 -24.46
N VAL A 3 -22.14 -6.75 -23.61
CA VAL A 3 -21.87 -6.57 -22.19
C VAL A 3 -20.43 -6.07 -22.12
N THR A 4 -20.24 -4.80 -21.77
CA THR A 4 -18.91 -4.31 -21.42
C THR A 4 -18.49 -5.09 -20.17
N VAL A 5 -17.59 -6.04 -20.33
CA VAL A 5 -16.90 -6.67 -19.21
C VAL A 5 -16.09 -5.53 -18.60
N ILE A 6 -16.54 -5.01 -17.47
CA ILE A 6 -15.74 -4.09 -16.64
C ILE A 6 -14.67 -4.99 -16.05
N GLN A 7 -13.55 -5.12 -16.76
CA GLN A 7 -12.41 -5.87 -16.26
C GLN A 7 -11.93 -5.15 -15.00
N MET A 8 -11.94 -5.87 -13.87
CA MET A 8 -11.42 -5.33 -12.62
C MET A 8 -9.96 -4.93 -12.82
N PRO A 9 -9.53 -3.79 -12.26
CA PRO A 9 -8.15 -3.35 -12.36
C PRO A 9 -7.23 -4.36 -11.67
N ASN A 10 -6.07 -4.61 -12.26
CA ASN A 10 -5.10 -5.61 -11.82
C ASN A 10 -3.69 -4.98 -11.70
N LEU A 11 -2.67 -5.78 -11.42
CA LEU A 11 -1.30 -5.30 -11.23
C LEU A 11 -0.70 -4.58 -12.48
N GLU A 12 -1.18 -4.88 -13.69
CA GLU A 12 -0.76 -4.18 -14.91
C GLU A 12 -1.26 -2.74 -14.96
N ASN A 13 -2.38 -2.45 -14.29
CA ASN A 13 -2.94 -1.09 -14.19
C ASN A 13 -2.21 -0.21 -13.16
N VAL A 14 -1.30 -0.78 -12.36
CA VAL A 14 -0.43 -0.02 -11.45
C VAL A 14 0.72 0.60 -12.24
N SER A 15 0.98 1.90 -12.03
CA SER A 15 2.08 2.59 -12.70
C SER A 15 3.43 1.89 -12.48
N LYS A 16 4.24 1.80 -13.55
CA LYS A 16 5.59 1.22 -13.49
C LYS A 16 6.64 2.21 -13.00
N GLU A 17 6.34 3.50 -13.02
CA GLU A 17 7.13 4.54 -12.37
C GLU A 17 6.65 4.70 -10.93
N TYR A 18 7.45 4.20 -9.99
CA TYR A 18 7.14 4.26 -8.56
C TYR A 18 8.41 4.46 -7.75
N LEU A 19 8.23 4.84 -6.49
CA LEU A 19 9.27 4.79 -5.46
C LEU A 19 8.97 3.64 -4.51
N SER A 20 9.99 3.10 -3.86
CA SER A 20 9.80 2.33 -2.63
C SER A 20 9.27 3.24 -1.51
N CYS A 21 8.71 2.66 -0.45
CA CYS A 21 8.31 3.39 0.75
C CYS A 21 9.51 4.07 1.41
N SER A 22 10.67 3.41 1.44
CA SER A 22 11.91 3.98 1.97
C SER A 22 12.36 5.22 1.19
N GLU A 23 12.38 5.16 -0.14
CA GLU A 23 12.72 6.30 -0.98
C GLU A 23 11.68 7.42 -0.88
N TYR A 24 10.39 7.07 -0.88
CA TYR A 24 9.32 8.05 -0.79
C TYR A 24 9.39 8.84 0.52
N ILE A 25 9.58 8.18 1.67
CA ILE A 25 9.76 8.84 2.98
C ILE A 25 10.91 9.85 2.92
N GLU A 26 11.97 9.55 2.18
CA GLU A 26 13.12 10.43 2.04
C GLU A 26 12.86 11.64 1.13
N GLN A 27 11.93 11.54 0.18
CA GLN A 27 11.55 12.64 -0.71
C GLN A 27 10.37 13.47 -0.19
N MET A 28 9.69 13.02 0.87
CA MET A 28 8.60 13.76 1.51
C MET A 28 9.01 15.18 1.92
N LYS A 29 8.02 16.08 1.91
CA LYS A 29 8.16 17.43 2.47
C LYS A 29 8.65 17.34 3.93
N PRO A 30 9.53 18.27 4.38
CA PRO A 30 10.09 18.24 5.73
C PRO A 30 9.04 18.16 6.85
N MET A 31 7.88 18.78 6.64
CA MET A 31 6.76 18.81 7.59
C MET A 31 6.22 17.43 7.93
N ASP A 32 6.08 16.54 6.94
CA ASP A 32 5.53 15.20 7.11
C ASP A 32 6.64 14.19 7.44
N LYS A 33 7.78 14.31 6.74
CA LYS A 33 8.93 13.40 6.77
C LYS A 33 9.40 13.01 8.17
N GLY A 34 9.52 13.99 9.08
CA GLY A 34 10.05 13.75 10.43
C GLY A 34 9.26 12.71 11.23
N SER A 35 7.93 12.69 11.05
CA SER A 35 7.06 11.76 11.76
C SER A 35 7.16 10.33 11.23
N TYR A 36 7.26 10.14 9.90
CA TYR A 36 7.47 8.84 9.28
C TYR A 36 8.82 8.24 9.67
N ARG A 37 9.89 9.02 9.62
CA ARG A 37 11.23 8.57 10.08
C ARG A 37 11.23 8.13 11.54
N ARG A 38 10.61 8.92 12.42
CA ARG A 38 10.51 8.58 13.84
C ARG A 38 9.75 7.28 14.05
N GLN A 39 8.66 7.06 13.32
CA GLN A 39 7.93 5.80 13.39
C GLN A 39 8.79 4.63 12.89
N LYS A 40 9.48 4.78 11.75
CA LYS A 40 10.38 3.75 11.20
C LYS A 40 11.47 3.36 12.21
N GLN A 41 12.06 4.33 12.89
CA GLN A 41 13.11 4.10 13.90
C GLN A 41 12.61 3.39 15.16
N ASN A 42 11.36 3.61 15.55
CA ASN A 42 10.82 3.09 16.81
C ASN A 42 10.07 1.75 16.63
N TYR A 43 9.53 1.50 15.44
CA TYR A 43 8.82 0.25 15.17
C TYR A 43 9.80 -0.93 15.12
N ARG A 44 9.35 -2.09 15.58
CA ARG A 44 10.09 -3.35 15.51
C ARG A 44 9.17 -4.37 14.87
N LEU A 45 9.57 -4.86 13.70
CA LEU A 45 8.89 -5.95 13.03
C LEU A 45 8.98 -7.21 13.91
N LYS A 46 7.93 -8.03 13.84
CA LYS A 46 7.95 -9.39 14.34
C LYS A 46 8.80 -10.26 13.41
N GLU A 47 10.00 -10.62 13.85
CA GLU A 47 10.98 -11.35 13.01
C GLU A 47 10.43 -12.69 12.52
N GLU A 48 9.60 -13.37 13.31
CA GLU A 48 8.89 -14.58 12.89
C GLU A 48 7.98 -14.36 11.69
N ILE A 49 7.26 -13.23 11.64
CA ILE A 49 6.36 -12.87 10.54
C ILE A 49 7.16 -12.46 9.31
N VAL A 50 8.24 -11.69 9.51
CA VAL A 50 9.16 -11.30 8.43
C VAL A 50 9.76 -12.52 7.75
N ASN A 51 10.16 -13.53 8.52
CA ASN A 51 10.75 -14.74 7.95
C ASN A 51 9.75 -15.55 7.13
N LEU A 52 8.49 -15.63 7.56
CA LEU A 52 7.43 -16.25 6.77
C LEU A 52 7.13 -15.46 5.49
N LEU A 53 7.10 -14.13 5.59
CA LEU A 53 6.88 -13.26 4.44
C LEU A 53 7.96 -13.46 3.36
N LYS A 54 9.23 -13.65 3.73
CA LYS A 54 10.31 -13.89 2.74
C LYS A 54 10.04 -15.06 1.79
N GLU A 55 9.25 -16.05 2.19
CA GLU A 55 8.89 -17.18 1.33
C GLU A 55 8.03 -16.74 0.13
N PHE A 56 7.42 -15.55 0.19
CA PHE A 56 6.47 -15.02 -0.78
C PHE A 56 6.99 -13.79 -1.56
N GLU A 57 8.26 -13.38 -1.37
CA GLU A 57 8.78 -12.11 -1.90
C GLU A 57 8.80 -12.05 -3.45
N ASP A 58 8.95 -13.21 -4.09
CA ASP A 58 8.96 -13.35 -5.54
C ASP A 58 7.55 -13.50 -6.14
N GLU A 59 6.55 -13.85 -5.34
CA GLU A 59 5.18 -14.16 -5.80
C GLU A 59 4.23 -12.96 -5.69
N TYR A 60 4.48 -12.02 -4.78
CA TYR A 60 3.53 -10.95 -4.48
C TYR A 60 4.13 -9.55 -4.61
N VAL A 61 3.29 -8.58 -4.95
CA VAL A 61 3.61 -7.14 -4.97
C VAL A 61 2.66 -6.42 -4.03
N ILE A 62 3.21 -5.51 -3.22
CA ILE A 62 2.42 -4.66 -2.34
C ILE A 62 2.38 -3.24 -2.91
N VAL A 63 1.20 -2.65 -2.99
CA VAL A 63 1.01 -1.28 -3.48
C VAL A 63 0.37 -0.43 -2.39
N ALA A 64 1.04 0.64 -1.98
CA ALA A 64 0.56 1.54 -0.94
C ALA A 64 0.17 2.89 -1.55
N VAL A 65 -1.11 3.24 -1.47
CA VAL A 65 -1.65 4.54 -1.91
C VAL A 65 -2.06 5.37 -0.70
N PHE A 66 -1.50 6.58 -0.54
CA PHE A 66 -1.69 7.35 0.70
C PHE A 66 -1.57 8.88 0.56
N ALA A 67 -2.12 9.59 1.54
CA ALA A 67 -1.93 11.02 1.77
C ALA A 67 -0.80 11.23 2.79
N ASP A 68 0.18 12.07 2.46
CA ASP A 68 1.36 12.32 3.29
C ASP A 68 0.99 12.76 4.72
N TRP A 69 -0.01 13.65 4.83
CA TRP A 69 -0.47 14.20 6.11
C TRP A 69 -1.33 13.22 6.93
N CYS A 70 -1.63 12.00 6.44
CA CYS A 70 -2.53 11.07 7.12
C CYS A 70 -1.87 10.39 8.33
N GLY A 71 -2.58 10.37 9.47
CA GLY A 71 -2.10 9.72 10.69
C GLY A 71 -2.01 8.19 10.61
N ASP A 72 -2.90 7.55 9.85
CA ASP A 72 -2.82 6.10 9.62
C ASP A 72 -1.66 5.75 8.68
N ALA A 73 -1.39 6.60 7.68
CA ALA A 73 -0.28 6.39 6.74
C ALA A 73 1.06 6.52 7.46
N ARG A 74 1.17 7.50 8.37
CA ARG A 74 2.29 7.65 9.31
C ARG A 74 2.57 6.43 10.19
N ARG A 75 1.62 5.50 10.35
CA ARG A 75 1.83 4.24 11.06
C ARG A 75 2.16 3.08 10.12
N ALA A 76 1.54 3.03 8.94
CA ALA A 76 1.66 1.91 8.02
C ALA A 76 2.88 1.98 7.10
N ILE A 77 3.11 3.10 6.42
CA ILE A 77 4.19 3.24 5.43
C ILE A 77 5.58 2.98 6.04
N PRO A 78 5.89 3.41 7.28
CA PRO A 78 7.15 3.06 7.92
C PRO A 78 7.33 1.56 8.17
N VAL A 79 6.25 0.81 8.38
CA VAL A 79 6.31 -0.65 8.54
C VAL A 79 6.62 -1.31 7.21
N LEU A 80 5.96 -0.88 6.13
CA LEU A 80 6.27 -1.34 4.77
C LEU A 80 7.72 -1.02 4.39
N ALA A 81 8.20 0.18 4.72
CA ALA A 81 9.59 0.57 4.51
C ALA A 81 10.59 -0.30 5.30
N LEU A 82 10.22 -0.84 6.46
CA LEU A 82 11.06 -1.80 7.19
C LEU A 82 10.99 -3.20 6.56
N LEU A 83 9.83 -3.60 6.04
CA LEU A 83 9.69 -4.88 5.32
C LEU A 83 10.58 -4.88 4.06
N GLU A 84 10.57 -3.81 3.28
CA GLU A 84 11.49 -3.60 2.14
C GLU A 84 12.97 -3.74 2.53
N GLU A 85 13.35 -3.29 3.73
CA GLU A 85 14.74 -3.38 4.20
C GLU A 85 15.13 -4.79 4.67
N LYS A 86 14.14 -5.61 5.03
CA LYS A 86 14.33 -6.93 5.67
C LYS A 86 14.02 -8.10 4.75
N THR A 87 13.39 -7.84 3.62
CA THR A 87 12.93 -8.80 2.62
C THR A 87 13.18 -8.21 1.23
N ASN A 88 13.06 -9.00 0.17
CA ASN A 88 13.10 -8.48 -1.19
C ASN A 88 11.69 -8.19 -1.75
N PHE A 89 10.69 -8.00 -0.88
CA PHE A 89 9.34 -7.67 -1.32
C PHE A 89 9.34 -6.42 -2.19
N GLU A 90 8.72 -6.54 -3.36
CA GLU A 90 8.43 -5.39 -4.19
C GLU A 90 7.26 -4.61 -3.57
N ILE A 91 7.57 -3.43 -3.01
CA ILE A 91 6.56 -2.53 -2.46
C ILE A 91 6.60 -1.19 -3.20
N ARG A 92 5.47 -0.81 -3.80
CA ARG A 92 5.31 0.41 -4.60
C ARG A 92 4.54 1.47 -3.82
N ALA A 93 5.14 2.65 -3.64
CA ALA A 93 4.56 3.74 -2.87
C ALA A 93 4.04 4.87 -3.77
N PHE A 94 2.74 5.15 -3.65
CA PHE A 94 2.02 6.23 -4.33
C PHE A 94 1.43 7.20 -3.29
N GLY A 95 2.26 8.12 -2.80
CA GLY A 95 1.84 9.15 -1.86
C GLY A 95 1.27 10.41 -2.53
N GLY A 96 1.08 11.48 -1.77
CA GLY A 96 0.67 12.79 -2.31
C GLY A 96 -0.84 12.97 -2.54
N MET A 97 -1.67 12.05 -2.03
CA MET A 97 -3.13 12.18 -2.15
C MET A 97 -3.64 13.49 -1.53
N THR A 98 -4.53 14.16 -2.26
CA THR A 98 -5.06 15.48 -1.93
C THR A 98 -6.58 15.46 -1.90
N LYS A 99 -7.18 16.10 -0.89
CA LYS A 99 -8.64 16.26 -0.81
C LYS A 99 -9.15 17.18 -1.91
N PRO A 100 -10.33 16.93 -2.47
CA PRO A 100 -10.88 17.80 -3.48
C PRO A 100 -11.38 19.12 -2.87
N PRO A 101 -11.65 20.14 -3.70
CA PRO A 101 -12.28 21.37 -3.26
C PRO A 101 -13.57 21.10 -2.50
N ARG A 102 -13.87 21.95 -1.52
CA ARG A 102 -15.08 21.81 -0.69
C ARG A 102 -16.33 21.78 -1.58
N GLY A 103 -17.15 20.74 -1.41
CA GLY A 103 -18.39 20.55 -2.18
C GLY A 103 -18.24 19.67 -3.43
N ALA A 104 -17.02 19.24 -3.78
CA ALA A 104 -16.84 18.17 -4.75
C ALA A 104 -17.34 16.83 -4.17
N GLY A 105 -17.92 15.98 -5.02
CA GLY A 105 -18.53 14.71 -4.60
C GLY A 105 -17.55 13.55 -4.35
N GLY A 106 -16.27 13.70 -4.71
CA GLY A 106 -15.24 12.67 -4.56
C GLY A 106 -14.53 12.68 -3.21
N PHE A 107 -13.85 11.58 -2.88
CA PHE A 107 -12.98 11.51 -1.69
C PHE A 107 -11.64 12.21 -1.90
N TRP A 108 -11.15 12.21 -3.14
CA TRP A 108 -9.82 12.72 -3.53
C TRP A 108 -9.90 13.51 -4.83
N ALA A 109 -8.94 14.40 -5.06
CA ALA A 109 -8.75 15.07 -6.34
C ALA A 109 -7.70 14.33 -7.16
N VAL A 110 -8.06 13.88 -8.37
CA VAL A 110 -7.18 13.23 -9.33
C VAL A 110 -7.28 14.00 -10.66
N PRO A 111 -6.24 14.75 -11.08
CA PRO A 111 -5.04 15.17 -10.34
C PRO A 111 -5.36 16.13 -9.17
N PRO A 112 -4.42 16.36 -8.21
CA PRO A 112 -3.00 15.98 -8.21
C PRO A 112 -2.66 14.66 -7.51
N SER A 113 -3.65 13.91 -7.00
CA SER A 113 -3.39 12.59 -6.42
C SER A 113 -2.95 11.59 -7.50
N PRO A 114 -2.27 10.49 -7.11
CA PRO A 114 -1.90 9.41 -8.04
C PRO A 114 -3.10 8.85 -8.81
N VAL A 115 -2.86 8.40 -10.04
CA VAL A 115 -3.92 7.83 -10.91
C VAL A 115 -4.51 6.55 -10.32
N GLU A 116 -3.73 5.83 -9.52
CA GLU A 116 -4.13 4.64 -8.76
C GLU A 116 -5.34 4.90 -7.87
N VAL A 117 -5.56 6.15 -7.45
CA VAL A 117 -6.74 6.53 -6.66
C VAL A 117 -8.04 6.26 -7.41
N ASP A 118 -8.12 6.68 -8.67
CA ASP A 118 -9.29 6.43 -9.51
C ASP A 118 -9.29 5.00 -10.03
N THR A 119 -8.13 4.50 -10.47
CA THR A 119 -7.98 3.14 -11.03
C THR A 119 -8.47 2.07 -10.06
N PHE A 120 -8.10 2.16 -8.77
CA PHE A 120 -8.42 1.15 -7.76
C PHE A 120 -9.52 1.58 -6.78
N GLU A 121 -10.25 2.65 -7.11
CA GLU A 121 -11.36 3.20 -6.31
C GLU A 121 -10.97 3.44 -4.84
N ILE A 122 -9.84 4.11 -4.63
CA ILE A 122 -9.28 4.34 -3.30
C ILE A 122 -10.13 5.37 -2.56
N THR A 123 -10.81 4.96 -1.50
CA THR A 123 -11.65 5.85 -0.67
C THR A 123 -11.00 6.25 0.66
N SER A 124 -9.86 5.65 1.00
CA SER A 124 -9.20 5.79 2.30
C SER A 124 -7.69 5.90 2.18
N SER A 125 -7.05 6.55 3.16
CA SER A 125 -5.59 6.66 3.25
C SER A 125 -5.10 6.09 4.58
N PRO A 126 -4.07 5.22 4.59
CA PRO A 126 -3.53 4.52 3.43
C PRO A 126 -4.53 3.46 2.96
N THR A 127 -4.42 3.06 1.70
CA THR A 127 -4.93 1.78 1.23
C THR A 127 -3.76 0.98 0.70
N ILE A 128 -3.59 -0.23 1.23
CA ILE A 128 -2.52 -1.15 0.86
C ILE A 128 -3.18 -2.28 0.09
N LEU A 129 -2.82 -2.43 -1.18
CA LEU A 129 -3.28 -3.48 -2.07
C LEU A 129 -2.21 -4.56 -2.14
N ILE A 130 -2.61 -5.81 -2.21
CA ILE A 130 -1.71 -6.97 -2.33
C ILE A 130 -2.10 -7.69 -3.61
N PHE A 131 -1.12 -7.85 -4.51
CA PHE A 131 -1.30 -8.50 -5.80
C PHE A 131 -0.44 -9.74 -5.88
N GLU A 132 -0.96 -10.78 -6.52
CA GLU A 132 -0.18 -11.96 -6.93
C GLU A 132 0.38 -11.72 -8.35
N LYS A 133 1.66 -12.06 -8.57
CA LYS A 133 2.38 -11.69 -9.79
C LYS A 133 2.07 -12.56 -11.00
N GLU A 134 1.75 -13.84 -10.83
CA GLU A 134 1.45 -14.73 -11.97
C GLU A 134 0.08 -14.40 -12.59
N THR A 135 -0.95 -14.34 -11.75
CA THR A 135 -2.34 -14.04 -12.10
C THR A 135 -2.58 -12.55 -12.33
N GLN A 136 -1.71 -11.68 -11.80
CA GLN A 136 -1.87 -10.21 -11.71
C GLN A 136 -3.04 -9.77 -10.81
N GLU A 137 -3.75 -10.69 -10.16
CA GLU A 137 -4.98 -10.39 -9.44
C GLU A 137 -4.71 -9.69 -8.10
N GLU A 138 -5.64 -8.83 -7.69
CA GLU A 138 -5.66 -8.30 -6.33
C GLU A 138 -6.26 -9.35 -5.40
N ILE A 139 -5.43 -9.91 -4.53
CA ILE A 139 -5.84 -10.95 -3.58
C ILE A 139 -6.41 -10.37 -2.28
N GLY A 140 -6.12 -9.09 -2.02
CA GLY A 140 -6.70 -8.40 -0.88
C GLY A 140 -6.20 -6.97 -0.70
N ARG A 141 -6.86 -6.25 0.21
CA ARG A 141 -6.48 -4.89 0.56
C ARG A 141 -6.76 -4.54 2.02
N ILE A 142 -5.86 -3.74 2.59
CA ILE A 142 -5.96 -3.19 3.95
C ILE A 142 -6.33 -1.70 3.84
N LYS A 143 -7.51 -1.34 4.35
CA LYS A 143 -7.99 0.05 4.38
C LYS A 143 -7.70 0.66 5.76
N THR A 144 -6.89 1.72 5.76
CA THR A 144 -6.38 2.50 6.91
C THR A 144 -5.48 1.75 7.87
N ARG A 145 -6.01 0.76 8.59
CA ARG A 145 -5.33 0.03 9.66
C ARG A 145 -5.65 -1.46 9.58
N PRO A 146 -4.77 -2.33 10.12
CA PRO A 146 -5.10 -3.73 10.34
C PRO A 146 -6.40 -3.86 11.13
N LYS A 147 -7.26 -4.78 10.72
CA LYS A 147 -8.54 -5.10 11.37
C LYS A 147 -8.61 -6.52 11.88
N MET A 148 -7.88 -7.43 11.27
CA MET A 148 -7.96 -8.86 11.55
C MET A 148 -6.80 -9.32 12.43
N THR A 149 -5.68 -8.61 12.38
CA THR A 149 -4.51 -8.90 13.20
C THR A 149 -3.99 -7.66 13.94
N PRO A 150 -3.12 -7.83 14.97
CA PRO A 150 -2.57 -6.71 15.73
C PRO A 150 -1.61 -5.80 14.95
N THR A 151 -0.89 -6.32 13.95
CA THR A 151 0.11 -5.57 13.18
C THR A 151 -0.11 -5.64 11.68
N LEU A 152 0.54 -4.73 10.94
CA LEU A 152 0.38 -4.66 9.49
C LEU A 152 1.02 -5.85 8.79
N GLU A 153 2.24 -6.22 9.19
CA GLU A 153 2.94 -7.38 8.64
C GLU A 153 2.18 -8.69 8.88
N GLU A 154 1.48 -8.82 10.01
CA GLU A 154 0.64 -9.98 10.29
C GLU A 154 -0.59 -10.03 9.38
N GLU A 155 -1.23 -8.90 9.10
CA GLU A 155 -2.41 -8.87 8.22
C GLU A 155 -2.03 -9.16 6.77
N ILE A 156 -0.88 -8.68 6.31
CA ILE A 156 -0.35 -8.99 4.98
C ILE A 156 -0.12 -10.50 4.86
N LEU A 157 0.58 -11.10 5.83
CA LEU A 157 0.86 -12.54 5.83
C LEU A 157 -0.45 -13.36 5.87
N MET A 158 -1.43 -12.93 6.65
CA MET A 158 -2.74 -13.59 6.72
C MET A 158 -3.45 -13.56 5.37
N ILE A 159 -3.51 -12.41 4.69
CA ILE A 159 -4.14 -12.27 3.37
C ILE A 159 -3.47 -13.20 2.34
N ILE A 160 -2.14 -13.26 2.34
CA ILE A 160 -1.38 -14.14 1.43
C ILE A 160 -1.68 -15.61 1.71
N ASN A 161 -1.65 -16.04 2.98
CA ASN A 161 -1.91 -17.44 3.34
C ASN A 161 -3.34 -17.87 3.03
N ASP A 162 -4.32 -16.99 3.25
CA ASP A 162 -5.72 -17.28 2.94
C ASP A 162 -5.91 -17.51 1.43
N TYR A 163 -5.23 -16.73 0.58
CA TYR A 163 -5.25 -16.90 -0.87
C TYR A 163 -4.52 -18.16 -1.35
N SER A 164 -3.32 -18.45 -0.82
CA SER A 164 -2.54 -19.63 -1.20
C SER A 164 -3.14 -20.97 -0.75
N SER A 165 -4.18 -20.93 0.08
CA SER A 165 -4.88 -22.13 0.58
C SER A 165 -6.08 -22.55 -0.28
N ASP A 166 -6.48 -21.72 -1.25
CA ASP A 166 -7.57 -21.94 -2.21
C ASP A 166 -7.08 -22.57 -3.53
#